data_AF-A0A2P4X469-F1
#
_entry.id   AF-A0A2P4X469-F1
#
_cell.length_a   1.000
_cell.length_b   1.000
_cell.length_c   1.000
_cell.angle_alpha   90.00
_cell.angle_beta   90.00
_cell.angle_gamma   90.00
#
_symmetry.space_group_name_H-M   'P 1'
#
loop_
_entity.id
_entity.type
_entity.pdbx_description
1 polymer ?
#
loop_
_entity_poly.entity_id
_entity_poly.type
_entity_poly.pdbx_seq_one_letter_code
_entity_poly.pdbx_strand_id
1 'polypeptide(L)'
;MLLIYKFVVSLLILPTLVAYADGNSCNVSPSEKCSIDSLPLPGDDGSVLIYPGGNTRCAFDDYSDNTTTFKSSSQYFFQVFPNQQDKSKVLLFFQGGGACVDKYTCNFALQCQLGASPLITTTAKVDNSGIMDRGADGNPFNDWNVVFLPYCTGDLFVGNTELEASESAYNQALGNKQCLGQNRSMHLNGYNNAKTVLDWALENFPNPEKLVIGGYSAGSLGAQLWSAKVAEMWQVEQKSTKFQVLADSYVGVFPEHKAAASSLVNFYGGCDVDLHFPEQMKAECKAGTASATALVDALIKETPKSEWLFIDSNADRTQRKFYELVRLGIAGYPFSTLLDAGEFYGNLTQILDSHAQLTSVTRFNIDSDKHVWLMSPDYAATTSLDGAVLGNVLSDWLGHGSNASNMTVGYKTNKTIL
;
A
#
# COMPACT_ATOMS: atom_id res chain seq x y z
N MET A 1 -67.98 -3.86 -48.26
CA MET A 1 -66.58 -3.80 -48.73
C MET A 1 -65.71 -3.63 -47.50
N LEU A 2 -64.85 -4.62 -47.19
CA LEU A 2 -64.14 -4.79 -45.92
C LEU A 2 -63.26 -3.59 -45.54
N LEU A 3 -63.31 -3.14 -44.29
CA LEU A 3 -62.22 -2.42 -43.62
C LEU A 3 -61.87 -3.16 -42.32
N ILE A 4 -60.67 -3.75 -42.29
CA ILE A 4 -60.03 -4.32 -41.10
C ILE A 4 -58.97 -3.32 -40.65
N TYR A 5 -59.13 -2.74 -39.46
CA TYR A 5 -58.10 -1.93 -38.81
C TYR A 5 -57.04 -2.86 -38.20
N LYS A 6 -55.81 -2.84 -38.72
CA LYS A 6 -54.64 -3.46 -38.07
C LYS A 6 -53.98 -2.42 -37.17
N PHE A 7 -53.98 -2.68 -35.86
CA PHE A 7 -53.08 -2.04 -34.91
C PHE A 7 -51.66 -2.58 -35.13
N VAL A 8 -50.71 -1.69 -35.46
CA VAL A 8 -49.28 -2.01 -35.47
C VAL A 8 -48.67 -1.42 -34.19
N VAL A 9 -48.31 -2.31 -33.27
CA VAL A 9 -47.49 -1.97 -32.09
C VAL A 9 -46.08 -1.67 -32.61
N SER A 10 -45.64 -0.42 -32.52
CA SER A 10 -44.25 -0.05 -32.76
C SER A 10 -43.42 -0.41 -31.53
N LEU A 11 -42.65 -1.50 -31.61
CA LEU A 11 -41.53 -1.72 -30.70
C LEU A 11 -40.43 -0.70 -31.04
N LEU A 12 -40.25 0.28 -30.16
CA LEU A 12 -39.06 1.12 -30.13
C LEU A 12 -37.89 0.26 -29.65
N ILE A 13 -37.05 -0.19 -30.59
CA ILE A 13 -35.75 -0.78 -30.29
C ILE A 13 -34.82 0.37 -29.90
N LEU A 14 -34.60 0.53 -28.59
CA LEU A 14 -33.52 1.37 -28.08
C LEU A 14 -32.18 0.73 -28.50
N PRO A 15 -31.28 1.47 -29.17
CA PRO A 15 -29.94 0.96 -29.42
C PRO A 15 -29.23 0.88 -28.08
N THR A 16 -28.95 -0.33 -27.61
CA THR A 16 -27.97 -0.57 -26.55
C THR A 16 -26.61 -0.15 -27.08
N LEU A 17 -26.24 1.09 -26.82
CA LEU A 17 -24.85 1.55 -26.84
C LEU A 17 -24.14 0.82 -25.69
N VAL A 18 -23.68 -0.40 -25.97
CA VAL A 18 -22.61 -1.02 -25.20
C VAL A 18 -21.38 -0.20 -25.53
N ALA A 19 -21.10 0.79 -24.68
CA ALA A 19 -19.79 1.43 -24.67
C ALA A 19 -18.78 0.34 -24.28
N TYR A 20 -18.00 -0.13 -25.25
CA TYR A 20 -16.76 -0.85 -24.98
C TYR A 20 -15.85 0.10 -24.22
N ALA A 21 -15.82 -0.05 -22.89
CA ALA A 21 -14.81 0.57 -22.04
C ALA A 21 -13.45 -0.03 -22.38
N ASP A 22 -12.39 0.79 -22.30
CA ASP A 22 -10.99 0.36 -22.43
C ASP A 22 -10.78 -0.98 -21.70
N GLY A 23 -10.38 -2.01 -22.44
CA GLY A 23 -10.51 -3.43 -22.08
C GLY A 23 -9.74 -3.92 -20.85
N ASN A 24 -9.13 -3.03 -20.07
CA ASN A 24 -8.38 -3.32 -18.84
C ASN A 24 -8.96 -2.57 -17.61
N SER A 25 -10.23 -2.16 -17.63
CA SER A 25 -10.86 -1.51 -16.47
C SER A 25 -12.28 -2.00 -16.21
N CYS A 26 -12.71 -1.93 -14.94
CA CYS A 26 -14.06 -2.28 -14.50
C CYS A 26 -14.56 -1.29 -13.44
N ASN A 27 -15.80 -0.83 -13.58
CA ASN A 27 -16.46 0.07 -12.63
C ASN A 27 -17.50 -0.71 -11.82
N VAL A 28 -17.35 -0.72 -10.50
CA VAL A 28 -18.31 -1.40 -9.62
C VAL A 28 -19.63 -0.63 -9.63
N SER A 29 -20.73 -1.34 -9.81
CA SER A 29 -22.10 -0.82 -9.85
C SER A 29 -23.09 -1.89 -9.40
N PRO A 30 -24.38 -1.57 -9.17
CA PRO A 30 -25.38 -2.59 -8.83
C PRO A 30 -25.51 -3.73 -9.86
N SER A 31 -25.15 -3.47 -11.13
CA SER A 31 -25.19 -4.45 -12.23
C SER A 31 -23.85 -5.12 -12.52
N GLU A 32 -22.73 -4.58 -12.05
CA GLU A 32 -21.39 -5.08 -12.32
C GLU A 32 -20.57 -5.08 -11.03
N LYS A 33 -20.20 -6.27 -10.56
CA LYS A 33 -19.44 -6.43 -9.31
C LYS A 33 -17.93 -6.48 -9.53
N CYS A 34 -17.47 -6.47 -10.78
CA CYS A 34 -16.08 -6.68 -11.16
C CYS A 34 -15.54 -7.97 -10.55
N SER A 35 -16.29 -9.07 -10.68
CA SER A 35 -15.87 -10.36 -10.12
C SER A 35 -14.63 -10.87 -10.83
N ILE A 36 -13.71 -11.49 -10.10
CA ILE A 36 -12.46 -12.04 -10.61
C ILE A 36 -12.68 -12.98 -11.81
N ASP A 37 -13.79 -13.71 -11.84
CA ASP A 37 -14.13 -14.66 -12.91
C ASP A 37 -14.65 -13.99 -14.18
N SER A 38 -15.09 -12.73 -14.08
CA SER A 38 -15.55 -11.94 -15.23
C SER A 38 -14.50 -10.96 -15.75
N LEU A 39 -13.37 -10.80 -15.04
CA LEU A 39 -12.31 -9.90 -15.48
C LEU A 39 -11.67 -10.43 -16.78
N PRO A 40 -11.37 -9.54 -17.75
CA PRO A 40 -10.65 -9.94 -18.95
C PRO A 40 -9.30 -10.50 -18.55
N LEU A 41 -8.81 -11.52 -19.28
CA LEU A 41 -7.43 -11.95 -19.16
C LEU A 41 -6.55 -10.84 -19.71
N PRO A 42 -5.82 -10.11 -18.85
CA PRO A 42 -4.70 -9.37 -19.40
C PRO A 42 -3.73 -10.38 -20.04
N GLY A 43 -2.97 -9.96 -21.04
CA GLY A 43 -1.80 -10.73 -21.49
C GLY A 43 -0.83 -11.02 -20.32
N ASP A 44 0.27 -11.74 -20.59
CA ASP A 44 1.16 -12.30 -19.56
C ASP A 44 1.53 -11.32 -18.41
N ASP A 45 1.53 -10.01 -18.65
CA ASP A 45 1.93 -8.97 -17.69
C ASP A 45 0.82 -7.95 -17.35
N GLY A 46 -0.37 -8.07 -17.94
CA GLY A 46 -1.37 -7.02 -17.76
C GLY A 46 -2.14 -7.14 -16.44
N SER A 47 -2.87 -6.09 -16.13
CA SER A 47 -3.70 -5.97 -14.93
C SER A 47 -5.03 -5.34 -15.30
N VAL A 48 -6.03 -5.51 -14.44
CA VAL A 48 -7.31 -4.81 -14.54
C VAL A 48 -7.43 -3.77 -13.44
N LEU A 49 -7.86 -2.56 -13.80
CA LEU A 49 -8.16 -1.51 -12.83
C LEU A 49 -9.61 -1.60 -12.40
N ILE A 50 -9.84 -1.67 -11.10
CA ILE A 50 -11.19 -1.68 -10.53
C ILE A 50 -11.43 -0.32 -9.87
N TYR A 51 -12.52 0.32 -10.28
CA TYR A 51 -13.02 1.57 -9.73
C TYR A 51 -14.19 1.25 -8.80
N PRO A 52 -13.96 1.16 -7.48
CA PRO A 52 -14.99 0.72 -6.54
C PRO A 52 -16.07 1.79 -6.28
N GLY A 53 -15.77 3.07 -6.49
CA GLY A 53 -16.70 4.16 -6.18
C GLY A 53 -17.05 4.20 -4.69
N GLY A 54 -18.31 4.52 -4.38
CA GLY A 54 -18.79 4.60 -2.99
C GLY A 54 -18.02 5.63 -2.17
N ASN A 55 -17.56 5.23 -0.98
CA ASN A 55 -16.82 6.10 -0.06
C ASN A 55 -15.30 6.11 -0.34
N THR A 56 -14.83 5.45 -1.39
CA THR A 56 -13.41 5.46 -1.73
C THR A 56 -13.02 6.78 -2.38
N ARG A 57 -11.87 7.33 -1.97
CA ARG A 57 -11.31 8.57 -2.51
C ARG A 57 -9.87 8.78 -2.07
N CYS A 58 -9.17 9.62 -2.80
CA CYS A 58 -7.85 10.15 -2.43
C CYS A 58 -7.95 11.45 -1.61
N ALA A 59 -6.80 11.91 -1.12
CA ALA A 59 -6.67 12.97 -0.11
C ALA A 59 -7.35 14.29 -0.46
N PHE A 60 -7.29 14.70 -1.73
CA PHE A 60 -7.74 16.01 -2.17
C PHE A 60 -8.65 15.90 -3.38
N ASP A 61 -9.51 16.88 -3.54
CA ASP A 61 -10.25 17.09 -4.78
C ASP A 61 -9.30 17.36 -5.96
N ASP A 62 -9.83 17.21 -7.17
CA ASP A 62 -9.04 17.33 -8.40
C ASP A 62 -8.39 18.72 -8.51
N TYR A 63 -7.08 18.72 -8.73
CA TYR A 63 -6.27 19.92 -8.93
C TYR A 63 -5.03 19.59 -9.74
N SER A 64 -4.63 20.53 -10.60
CA SER A 64 -3.36 20.46 -11.32
C SER A 64 -2.77 21.85 -11.37
N ASP A 65 -1.53 21.99 -10.93
CA ASP A 65 -0.75 23.20 -11.13
C ASP A 65 0.39 22.93 -12.12
N ASN A 66 0.47 23.75 -13.16
CA ASN A 66 1.52 23.62 -14.17
C ASN A 66 2.86 24.21 -13.68
N THR A 67 2.82 25.09 -12.67
CA THR A 67 4.03 25.75 -12.16
C THR A 67 4.83 24.83 -11.24
N THR A 68 4.18 24.22 -10.25
CA THR A 68 4.84 23.26 -9.34
C THR A 68 4.81 21.83 -9.87
N THR A 69 4.03 21.56 -10.92
CA THR A 69 3.70 20.22 -11.45
C THR A 69 2.93 19.33 -10.49
N PHE A 70 2.46 19.88 -9.36
CA PHE A 70 1.65 19.16 -8.39
C PHE A 70 0.29 18.79 -8.99
N LYS A 71 -0.16 17.56 -8.70
CA LYS A 71 -1.46 17.05 -9.11
C LYS A 71 -2.12 16.33 -7.95
N SER A 72 -3.42 16.48 -7.83
CA SER A 72 -4.28 15.62 -7.02
C SER A 72 -5.47 15.17 -7.85
N SER A 73 -5.99 14.00 -7.50
CA SER A 73 -7.26 13.52 -7.97
C SER A 73 -8.00 12.93 -6.79
N SER A 74 -9.29 13.17 -6.72
CA SER A 74 -10.21 12.56 -5.77
C SER A 74 -10.45 11.08 -6.06
N GLN A 75 -10.31 10.65 -7.32
CA GLN A 75 -10.68 9.31 -7.76
C GLN A 75 -9.73 8.26 -7.20
N TYR A 76 -10.32 7.19 -6.64
CA TYR A 76 -9.59 6.01 -6.20
C TYR A 76 -9.89 4.83 -7.13
N PHE A 77 -8.88 4.00 -7.36
CA PHE A 77 -8.98 2.69 -8.00
C PHE A 77 -7.94 1.76 -7.37
N PHE A 78 -8.10 0.46 -7.60
CA PHE A 78 -7.09 -0.54 -7.26
C PHE A 78 -6.80 -1.44 -8.47
N GLN A 79 -5.69 -2.14 -8.42
CA GLN A 79 -5.18 -2.90 -9.56
C GLN A 79 -5.14 -4.39 -9.22
N VAL A 80 -5.62 -5.22 -10.15
CA VAL A 80 -5.72 -6.67 -9.97
C VAL A 80 -4.94 -7.38 -11.05
N PHE A 81 -4.11 -8.33 -10.64
CA PHE A 81 -3.39 -9.26 -11.49
C PHE A 81 -3.98 -10.65 -11.25
N PRO A 82 -5.01 -11.05 -12.03
CA PRO A 82 -5.70 -12.32 -11.80
C PRO A 82 -4.83 -13.50 -12.25
N ASN A 83 -4.84 -14.58 -11.45
CA ASN A 83 -4.52 -15.92 -11.92
C ASN A 83 -5.85 -16.69 -12.06
N GLN A 84 -6.37 -16.76 -13.28
CA GLN A 84 -7.66 -17.42 -13.54
C GLN A 84 -7.63 -18.94 -13.38
N GLN A 85 -6.44 -19.55 -13.32
CA GLN A 85 -6.30 -21.02 -13.19
C GLN A 85 -6.27 -21.46 -11.73
N ASP A 86 -5.78 -20.61 -10.83
CA ASP A 86 -5.58 -20.94 -9.43
C ASP A 86 -5.88 -19.74 -8.53
N LYS A 87 -6.83 -19.92 -7.60
CA LYS A 87 -7.24 -18.92 -6.60
C LYS A 87 -6.65 -19.19 -5.20
N SER A 88 -5.81 -20.21 -5.08
CA SER A 88 -5.26 -20.67 -3.79
C SER A 88 -4.20 -19.74 -3.21
N LYS A 89 -3.56 -18.90 -4.03
CA LYS A 89 -2.50 -17.97 -3.62
C LYS A 89 -2.91 -16.53 -3.88
N VAL A 90 -2.91 -15.72 -2.82
CA VAL A 90 -3.32 -14.31 -2.87
C VAL A 90 -2.29 -13.43 -2.19
N LEU A 91 -1.83 -12.39 -2.90
CA LEU A 91 -1.01 -11.31 -2.38
C LEU A 91 -1.86 -10.03 -2.34
N LEU A 92 -2.03 -9.47 -1.16
CA LEU A 92 -2.60 -8.14 -0.92
C LEU A 92 -1.43 -7.16 -0.73
N PHE A 93 -1.13 -6.32 -1.72
CA PHE A 93 0.09 -5.51 -1.72
C PHE A 93 -0.20 -4.00 -1.65
N PHE A 94 0.25 -3.36 -0.58
CA PHE A 94 -0.04 -1.98 -0.23
C PHE A 94 1.07 -1.07 -0.76
N GLN A 95 0.69 -0.06 -1.53
CA GLN A 95 1.62 0.91 -2.10
C GLN A 95 2.22 1.84 -1.03
N GLY A 96 3.49 2.20 -1.21
CA GLY A 96 4.11 3.31 -0.49
C GLY A 96 3.71 4.69 -0.99
N GLY A 97 4.32 5.74 -0.42
CA GLY A 97 4.08 7.11 -0.89
C GLY A 97 4.09 8.17 0.19
N GLY A 98 4.95 8.02 1.20
CA GLY A 98 5.12 8.99 2.28
C GLY A 98 3.94 9.05 3.27
N ALA A 99 3.85 10.12 4.05
CA ALA A 99 2.78 10.35 5.02
C ALA A 99 2.81 11.83 5.45
N CYS A 100 1.71 12.34 5.99
CA CYS A 100 1.72 13.62 6.69
C CYS A 100 1.63 13.37 8.20
N VAL A 101 2.35 14.14 9.02
CA VAL A 101 2.57 13.83 10.44
C VAL A 101 1.85 14.77 11.40
N ASP A 102 1.22 15.82 10.88
CA ASP A 102 0.46 16.83 11.61
C ASP A 102 -0.41 17.66 10.66
N LYS A 103 -1.22 18.57 11.20
CA LYS A 103 -2.07 19.47 10.40
C LYS A 103 -1.31 20.34 9.38
N TYR A 104 -0.03 20.62 9.62
CA TYR A 104 0.76 21.48 8.72
C TYR A 104 1.29 20.69 7.54
N THR A 105 1.76 19.48 7.80
CA THR A 105 2.23 18.55 6.77
C THR A 105 1.07 17.94 6.00
N CYS A 106 -0.12 17.81 6.57
CA CYS A 106 -1.33 17.40 5.85
C CYS A 106 -1.97 18.54 5.03
N ASN A 107 -1.42 19.74 5.10
CA ASN A 107 -2.01 20.91 4.47
C ASN A 107 -1.89 20.88 2.93
N PHE A 108 -3.00 21.07 2.22
CA PHE A 108 -3.02 21.11 0.75
C PHE A 108 -2.00 22.10 0.17
N ALA A 109 -1.99 23.34 0.67
CA ALA A 109 -1.12 24.37 0.12
C ALA A 109 0.35 23.96 0.28
N LEU A 110 0.72 23.32 1.39
CA LEU A 110 2.09 22.83 1.57
C LEU A 110 2.43 21.76 0.54
N GLN A 111 1.56 20.76 0.35
CA GLN A 111 1.77 19.70 -0.64
C GLN A 111 1.92 20.26 -2.05
N CYS A 112 1.05 21.21 -2.44
CA CYS A 112 1.12 21.90 -3.73
C CYS A 112 2.44 22.67 -3.89
N GLN A 113 2.89 23.36 -2.85
CA GLN A 113 4.10 24.18 -2.90
C GLN A 113 5.38 23.36 -2.97
N LEU A 114 5.38 22.14 -2.42
CA LEU A 114 6.47 21.16 -2.57
C LEU A 114 6.54 20.56 -3.99
N GLY A 115 5.49 20.72 -4.79
CA GLY A 115 5.51 20.46 -6.22
C GLY A 115 5.72 19.00 -6.58
N ALA A 116 6.80 18.71 -7.31
CA ALA A 116 7.14 17.36 -7.77
C ALA A 116 7.58 16.42 -6.65
N SER A 117 7.78 16.91 -5.42
CA SER A 117 8.21 16.10 -4.27
C SER A 117 7.34 16.40 -3.04
N PRO A 118 6.01 16.16 -3.12
CA PRO A 118 5.14 16.28 -1.97
C PRO A 118 5.53 15.25 -0.89
N LEU A 119 5.09 15.49 0.35
CA LEU A 119 5.32 14.53 1.45
C LEU A 119 4.45 13.28 1.32
N ILE A 120 3.36 13.37 0.55
CA ILE A 120 2.42 12.28 0.31
C ILE A 120 2.14 12.12 -1.18
N THR A 121 1.90 10.89 -1.62
CA THR A 121 1.21 10.63 -2.89
C THR A 121 -0.24 11.09 -2.78
N THR A 122 -0.73 11.80 -3.80
CA THR A 122 -2.06 12.45 -3.83
C THR A 122 -2.97 11.94 -4.95
N THR A 123 -2.54 10.89 -5.65
CA THR A 123 -3.25 10.25 -6.76
C THR A 123 -3.05 8.75 -6.66
N ALA A 124 -4.10 7.94 -6.83
CA ALA A 124 -3.94 6.51 -7.02
C ALA A 124 -3.11 6.24 -8.29
N LYS A 125 -2.13 5.34 -8.22
CA LYS A 125 -1.23 5.00 -9.32
C LYS A 125 -1.13 3.50 -9.49
N VAL A 126 -1.10 3.06 -10.75
CA VAL A 126 -0.74 1.69 -11.11
C VAL A 126 0.74 1.45 -10.89
N ASP A 127 1.12 0.20 -10.68
CA ASP A 127 2.52 -0.21 -10.59
C ASP A 127 2.71 -1.61 -11.16
N ASN A 128 3.60 -1.74 -12.15
CA ASN A 128 3.94 -3.01 -12.80
C ASN A 128 5.44 -3.31 -12.64
N SER A 129 6.09 -2.75 -11.61
CA SER A 129 7.53 -2.90 -11.39
C SER A 129 7.85 -3.92 -10.30
N GLY A 130 9.07 -4.47 -10.36
CA GLY A 130 9.60 -5.36 -9.34
C GLY A 130 8.71 -6.58 -9.10
N ILE A 131 8.26 -6.81 -7.86
CA ILE A 131 7.38 -7.94 -7.53
C ILE A 131 6.02 -7.92 -8.24
N MET A 132 5.62 -6.77 -8.79
CA MET A 132 4.38 -6.61 -9.56
C MET A 132 4.57 -6.94 -11.04
N ASP A 133 5.82 -7.06 -11.51
CA ASP A 133 6.13 -7.48 -12.87
C ASP A 133 6.00 -9.01 -12.97
N ARG A 134 4.87 -9.49 -13.50
CA ARG A 134 4.62 -10.93 -13.67
C ARG A 134 5.45 -11.59 -14.77
N GLY A 135 6.01 -10.79 -15.67
CA GLY A 135 6.91 -11.27 -16.72
C GLY A 135 8.35 -11.43 -16.25
N ALA A 136 8.68 -10.94 -15.05
CA ALA A 136 10.04 -10.96 -14.53
C ALA A 136 10.49 -12.40 -14.19
N ASP A 137 11.62 -12.81 -14.77
CA ASP A 137 12.29 -14.06 -14.44
C ASP A 137 12.65 -14.09 -12.94
N GLY A 138 12.22 -15.14 -12.24
CA GLY A 138 12.54 -15.32 -10.83
C GLY A 138 11.66 -14.55 -9.84
N ASN A 139 10.59 -13.88 -10.31
CA ASN A 139 9.59 -13.32 -9.40
C ASN A 139 8.72 -14.45 -8.79
N PRO A 140 8.77 -14.67 -7.46
CA PRO A 140 8.06 -15.79 -6.83
C PRO A 140 6.55 -15.58 -6.72
N PHE A 141 6.04 -14.41 -7.16
CA PHE A 141 4.62 -14.07 -7.20
C PHE A 141 3.99 -14.17 -8.60
N ASN A 142 4.73 -14.63 -9.62
CA ASN A 142 4.23 -14.72 -11.00
C ASN A 142 2.94 -15.55 -11.14
N ASP A 143 2.79 -16.59 -10.32
CA ASP A 143 1.61 -17.47 -10.30
C ASP A 143 0.58 -17.11 -9.21
N TRP A 144 0.70 -15.94 -8.58
CA TRP A 144 -0.24 -15.48 -7.54
C TRP A 144 -1.35 -14.61 -8.12
N ASN A 145 -2.49 -14.59 -7.45
CA ASN A 145 -3.42 -13.48 -7.59
C ASN A 145 -2.87 -12.30 -6.80
N VAL A 146 -2.64 -11.16 -7.47
CA VAL A 146 -2.18 -9.96 -6.77
C VAL A 146 -3.27 -8.90 -6.79
N VAL A 147 -3.63 -8.42 -5.60
CA VAL A 147 -4.49 -7.25 -5.42
C VAL A 147 -3.59 -6.13 -4.89
N PHE A 148 -3.30 -5.17 -5.74
CA PHE A 148 -2.49 -4.00 -5.41
C PHE A 148 -3.37 -2.85 -4.97
N LEU A 149 -3.05 -2.27 -3.81
CA LEU A 149 -3.77 -1.17 -3.17
C LEU A 149 -2.96 0.13 -3.32
N PRO A 150 -3.32 1.01 -4.27
CA PRO A 150 -2.68 2.31 -4.38
C PRO A 150 -2.86 3.15 -3.13
N TYR A 151 -1.88 4.01 -2.86
CA TYR A 151 -1.87 4.86 -1.69
C TYR A 151 -1.88 6.33 -2.11
N CYS A 152 -2.88 7.07 -1.62
CA CYS A 152 -3.08 8.46 -2.04
C CYS A 152 -3.71 9.35 -0.95
N THR A 153 -3.64 8.92 0.31
CA THR A 153 -4.36 9.53 1.44
C THR A 153 -3.45 10.04 2.55
N GLY A 154 -2.16 9.71 2.58
CA GLY A 154 -1.21 10.30 3.54
C GLY A 154 -1.35 9.84 4.99
N ASP A 155 -2.18 8.82 5.25
CA ASP A 155 -2.63 8.32 6.55
C ASP A 155 -2.37 6.82 6.84
N LEU A 156 -1.33 6.24 6.24
CA LEU A 156 -0.92 4.83 6.42
C LEU A 156 -2.04 3.79 6.25
N PHE A 157 -3.02 4.04 5.37
CA PHE A 157 -4.18 3.16 5.15
C PHE A 157 -5.12 2.99 6.36
N VAL A 158 -5.00 3.83 7.40
CA VAL A 158 -5.83 3.74 8.60
C VAL A 158 -6.72 4.97 8.82
N GLY A 159 -6.55 6.01 8.01
CA GLY A 159 -7.31 7.24 8.18
C GLY A 159 -8.80 7.08 7.93
N ASN A 160 -9.60 7.71 8.78
CA ASN A 160 -11.04 7.84 8.62
C ASN A 160 -11.53 9.18 9.21
N THR A 161 -10.93 10.27 8.75
CA THR A 161 -11.27 11.63 9.21
C THR A 161 -11.04 12.66 8.10
N GLU A 162 -11.53 13.87 8.32
CA GLU A 162 -11.34 15.01 7.42
C GLU A 162 -10.69 16.16 8.18
N LEU A 163 -9.70 16.78 7.54
CA LEU A 163 -9.07 18.00 8.01
C LEU A 163 -9.60 19.17 7.20
N GLU A 164 -10.21 20.12 7.89
CA GLU A 164 -10.68 21.36 7.29
C GLU A 164 -9.57 22.10 6.56
N ALA A 165 -9.95 22.74 5.46
CA ALA A 165 -9.06 23.62 4.72
C ALA A 165 -8.41 24.64 5.65
N SER A 166 -7.08 24.75 5.56
CA SER A 166 -6.31 25.69 6.36
C SER A 166 -5.14 26.25 5.56
N GLU A 167 -4.52 27.30 6.07
CA GLU A 167 -3.22 27.78 5.64
C GLU A 167 -2.37 28.08 6.87
N SER A 168 -1.07 28.00 6.72
CA SER A 168 -0.09 28.23 7.76
C SER A 168 0.94 29.28 7.34
N ALA A 169 1.66 29.83 8.31
CA ALA A 169 2.78 30.74 8.04
C ALA A 169 3.87 30.07 7.16
N TYR A 170 4.04 28.75 7.25
CA TYR A 170 4.98 28.02 6.38
C TYR A 170 4.59 28.11 4.92
N ASN A 171 3.29 28.15 4.60
CA ASN A 171 2.83 28.28 3.23
C ASN A 171 3.21 29.63 2.62
N GLN A 172 3.21 30.69 3.43
CA GLN A 172 3.55 32.03 2.95
C GLN A 172 5.05 32.20 2.71
N ALA A 173 5.88 31.37 3.36
CA ALA A 173 7.34 31.38 3.17
C ALA A 173 7.78 30.71 1.86
N LEU A 174 6.91 29.90 1.23
CA LEU A 174 7.19 29.23 -0.03
C LEU A 174 6.70 30.09 -1.21
N GLY A 175 7.54 30.26 -2.23
CA GLY A 175 7.31 31.20 -3.34
C GLY A 175 6.15 30.86 -4.29
N ASN A 176 5.54 29.69 -4.13
CA ASN A 176 4.46 29.17 -4.98
C ASN A 176 3.09 29.69 -4.51
N LYS A 177 2.82 30.99 -4.75
CA LYS A 177 1.60 31.68 -4.29
C LYS A 177 0.30 31.15 -4.91
N GLN A 178 0.37 30.53 -6.09
CA GLN A 178 -0.77 29.91 -6.77
C GLN A 178 -1.37 28.74 -5.99
N CYS A 179 -0.62 28.15 -5.06
CA CYS A 179 -1.10 27.11 -4.15
C CYS A 179 -1.90 27.65 -2.96
N LEU A 180 -1.91 28.98 -2.74
CA LEU A 180 -2.67 29.64 -1.69
C LEU A 180 -4.09 29.96 -2.18
N GLY A 181 -5.00 30.20 -1.24
CA GLY A 181 -6.41 30.54 -1.46
C GLY A 181 -7.25 29.41 -2.05
N GLN A 182 -6.72 28.18 -2.11
CA GLN A 182 -7.40 27.06 -2.77
C GLN A 182 -8.53 26.46 -1.93
N ASN A 183 -8.55 26.72 -0.62
CA ASN A 183 -9.59 26.29 0.32
C ASN A 183 -9.96 24.79 0.18
N ARG A 184 -8.95 23.92 0.18
CA ARG A 184 -9.10 22.46 0.00
C ARG A 184 -8.96 21.76 1.35
N SER A 185 -10.00 21.01 1.76
CA SER A 185 -9.91 20.06 2.87
C SER A 185 -9.08 18.84 2.48
N MET A 186 -8.52 18.14 3.47
CA MET A 186 -7.84 16.85 3.28
C MET A 186 -8.69 15.71 3.83
N HIS A 187 -8.94 14.69 3.01
CA HIS A 187 -9.61 13.47 3.42
C HIS A 187 -8.59 12.39 3.74
N LEU A 188 -8.41 12.11 5.02
CA LEU A 188 -7.66 10.96 5.52
C LEU A 188 -8.61 9.75 5.45
N ASN A 189 -8.67 9.11 4.28
CA ASN A 189 -9.67 8.09 3.92
C ASN A 189 -9.07 6.69 3.66
N GLY A 190 -7.85 6.46 4.11
CA GLY A 190 -7.10 5.22 3.89
C GLY A 190 -7.83 3.97 4.37
N TYR A 191 -8.54 4.03 5.50
CA TYR A 191 -9.28 2.89 6.03
C TYR A 191 -10.41 2.47 5.09
N ASN A 192 -11.21 3.43 4.61
CA ASN A 192 -12.33 3.14 3.71
C ASN A 192 -11.84 2.59 2.36
N ASN A 193 -10.72 3.13 1.85
CA ASN A 193 -10.07 2.61 0.65
C ASN A 193 -9.60 1.16 0.85
N ALA A 194 -8.80 0.90 1.89
CA ALA A 194 -8.29 -0.43 2.18
C ALA A 194 -9.41 -1.43 2.44
N LYS A 195 -10.36 -1.10 3.31
CA LYS A 195 -11.52 -1.95 3.64
C LYS A 195 -12.31 -2.33 2.39
N THR A 196 -12.57 -1.39 1.49
CA THR A 196 -13.30 -1.66 0.25
C THR A 196 -12.56 -2.65 -0.66
N VAL A 197 -11.23 -2.51 -0.79
CA VAL A 197 -10.43 -3.44 -1.59
C VAL A 197 -10.36 -4.82 -0.93
N LEU A 198 -10.20 -4.86 0.39
CA LEU A 198 -10.14 -6.10 1.16
C LEU A 198 -11.47 -6.86 1.14
N ASP A 199 -12.60 -6.16 1.23
CA ASP A 199 -13.94 -6.76 1.09
C ASP A 199 -14.10 -7.37 -0.31
N TRP A 200 -13.72 -6.62 -1.36
CA TRP A 200 -13.73 -7.16 -2.72
C TRP A 200 -12.81 -8.38 -2.86
N ALA A 201 -11.61 -8.35 -2.29
CA ALA A 201 -10.68 -9.47 -2.35
C ALA A 201 -11.21 -10.69 -1.60
N LEU A 202 -11.84 -10.52 -0.44
CA LEU A 202 -12.46 -11.61 0.34
C LEU A 202 -13.61 -12.28 -0.43
N GLU A 203 -14.45 -11.47 -1.09
CA GLU A 203 -15.55 -11.99 -1.92
C GLU A 203 -15.04 -12.83 -3.10
N ASN A 204 -13.91 -12.45 -3.69
CA ASN A 204 -13.36 -13.09 -4.88
C ASN A 204 -12.38 -14.24 -4.58
N PHE A 205 -11.74 -14.21 -3.42
CA PHE A 205 -10.80 -15.22 -2.93
C PHE A 205 -11.13 -15.63 -1.49
N PRO A 206 -12.29 -16.27 -1.23
CA PRO A 206 -12.74 -16.54 0.13
C PRO A 206 -11.95 -17.63 0.86
N ASN A 207 -11.26 -18.52 0.12
CA ASN A 207 -10.59 -19.70 0.70
C ASN A 207 -9.19 -19.92 0.07
N PRO A 208 -8.25 -18.97 0.20
CA PRO A 208 -6.89 -19.20 -0.24
C PRO A 208 -6.19 -20.20 0.68
N GLU A 209 -5.30 -21.02 0.12
CA GLU A 209 -4.35 -21.83 0.87
C GLU A 209 -3.20 -20.97 1.41
N LYS A 210 -2.78 -19.96 0.65
CA LYS A 210 -1.75 -18.99 1.02
C LYS A 210 -2.26 -17.56 0.86
N LEU A 211 -2.21 -16.80 1.93
CA LEU A 211 -2.56 -15.38 1.97
C LEU A 211 -1.38 -14.58 2.48
N VAL A 212 -0.85 -13.71 1.62
CA VAL A 212 0.19 -12.75 1.98
C VAL A 212 -0.45 -11.36 2.02
N ILE A 213 -0.28 -10.66 3.12
CA ILE A 213 -0.45 -9.22 3.17
C ILE A 213 0.92 -8.57 3.20
N GLY A 214 1.16 -7.55 2.38
CA GLY A 214 2.44 -6.88 2.38
C GLY A 214 2.39 -5.50 1.78
N GLY A 215 3.54 -4.84 1.78
CA GLY A 215 3.66 -3.53 1.16
C GLY A 215 5.08 -3.00 1.24
N TYR A 216 5.28 -1.82 0.68
CA TYR A 216 6.55 -1.09 0.77
C TYR A 216 6.36 0.31 1.35
N SER A 217 7.38 0.83 2.05
CA SER A 217 7.34 2.17 2.64
C SER A 217 6.10 2.38 3.55
N ALA A 218 5.31 3.43 3.35
CA ALA A 218 4.04 3.62 4.07
C ALA A 218 3.08 2.43 3.96
N GLY A 219 3.08 1.72 2.82
CA GLY A 219 2.28 0.53 2.62
C GLY A 219 2.74 -0.67 3.45
N SER A 220 4.03 -0.77 3.78
CA SER A 220 4.50 -1.83 4.68
C SER A 220 3.98 -1.59 6.10
N LEU A 221 3.94 -0.35 6.59
CA LEU A 221 3.27 -0.01 7.86
C LEU A 221 1.76 -0.31 7.79
N GLY A 222 1.10 0.04 6.68
CA GLY A 222 -0.30 -0.28 6.44
C GLY A 222 -0.57 -1.78 6.53
N ALA A 223 0.25 -2.61 5.87
CA ALA A 223 0.15 -4.07 5.93
C ALA A 223 0.32 -4.61 7.37
N GLN A 224 1.23 -4.04 8.15
CA GLN A 224 1.42 -4.42 9.55
C GLN A 224 0.17 -4.06 10.40
N LEU A 225 -0.38 -2.86 10.21
CA LEU A 225 -1.58 -2.38 10.93
C LEU A 225 -2.86 -3.14 10.55
N TRP A 226 -2.96 -3.60 9.29
CA TRP A 226 -4.09 -4.39 8.80
C TRP A 226 -3.96 -5.90 9.04
N SER A 227 -2.80 -6.38 9.49
CA SER A 227 -2.46 -7.81 9.57
C SER A 227 -3.51 -8.62 10.35
N ALA A 228 -3.84 -8.21 11.58
CA ALA A 228 -4.82 -8.91 12.41
C ALA A 228 -6.23 -8.86 11.82
N LYS A 229 -6.64 -7.71 11.26
CA LYS A 229 -7.95 -7.58 10.63
C LYS A 229 -8.09 -8.47 9.41
N VAL A 230 -7.07 -8.56 8.57
CA VAL A 230 -7.08 -9.46 7.39
C VAL A 230 -7.10 -10.93 7.82
N ALA A 231 -6.34 -11.31 8.83
CA ALA A 231 -6.40 -12.65 9.38
C ALA A 231 -7.80 -13.03 9.89
N GLU A 232 -8.47 -12.10 10.58
CA GLU A 232 -9.86 -12.26 11.03
C GLU A 232 -10.84 -12.39 9.86
N MET A 233 -10.78 -11.46 8.89
CA MET A 233 -11.64 -11.44 7.71
C MET A 233 -11.59 -12.77 6.93
N TRP A 234 -10.40 -13.35 6.76
CA TRP A 234 -10.21 -14.62 6.06
C TRP A 234 -10.36 -15.86 6.94
N GLN A 235 -10.53 -15.69 8.26
CA GLN A 235 -10.62 -16.79 9.23
C GLN A 235 -9.40 -17.72 9.12
N VAL A 236 -8.20 -17.13 9.05
CA VAL A 236 -6.97 -17.86 8.68
C VAL A 236 -6.68 -19.02 9.62
N GLU A 237 -6.95 -18.86 10.93
CA GLU A 237 -6.78 -19.92 11.90
C GLU A 237 -7.78 -21.05 11.73
N GLN A 238 -9.07 -20.72 11.55
CA GLN A 238 -10.12 -21.73 11.41
C GLN A 238 -9.97 -22.50 10.09
N LYS A 239 -9.52 -21.83 9.03
CA LYS A 239 -9.33 -22.43 7.71
C LYS A 239 -7.94 -23.05 7.49
N SER A 240 -7.03 -22.89 8.45
CA SER A 240 -5.63 -23.32 8.30
C SER A 240 -4.94 -22.72 7.06
N THR A 241 -5.32 -21.50 6.68
CA THR A 241 -4.67 -20.74 5.61
C THR A 241 -3.26 -20.35 6.08
N LYS A 242 -2.24 -20.58 5.25
CA LYS A 242 -0.90 -20.07 5.52
C LYS A 242 -0.93 -18.54 5.39
N PHE A 243 -0.81 -17.84 6.51
CA PHE A 243 -0.88 -16.38 6.56
C PHE A 243 0.50 -15.79 6.81
N GLN A 244 0.92 -14.86 5.94
CA GLN A 244 2.26 -14.28 6.01
C GLN A 244 2.21 -12.76 5.80
N VAL A 245 3.14 -12.04 6.43
CA VAL A 245 3.23 -10.57 6.40
C VAL A 245 4.57 -10.13 5.82
N LEU A 246 4.56 -9.37 4.73
CA LEU A 246 5.75 -8.89 4.02
C LEU A 246 5.91 -7.37 4.17
N ALA A 247 6.96 -6.93 4.85
CA ALA A 247 7.25 -5.52 5.06
C ALA A 247 8.58 -5.12 4.40
N ASP A 248 8.51 -4.28 3.35
CA ASP A 248 9.69 -3.70 2.71
C ASP A 248 9.89 -2.24 3.13
N SER A 249 11.06 -1.96 3.73
CA SER A 249 11.57 -0.64 4.05
C SER A 249 10.72 0.16 5.03
N TYR A 250 10.18 -0.50 6.06
CA TYR A 250 9.65 0.15 7.27
C TYR A 250 9.32 -0.85 8.39
N VAL A 251 9.86 -0.61 9.60
CA VAL A 251 9.52 -1.39 10.82
C VAL A 251 8.85 -0.58 11.94
N GLY A 252 8.83 0.75 11.80
CA GLY A 252 8.24 1.65 12.80
C GLY A 252 9.24 2.35 13.73
N VAL A 253 10.50 2.55 13.30
CA VAL A 253 11.43 3.42 14.06
C VAL A 253 10.85 4.83 14.14
N PHE A 254 10.47 5.25 15.34
CA PHE A 254 9.69 6.46 15.58
C PHE A 254 10.27 7.25 16.77
N PRO A 255 10.20 8.60 16.79
CA PRO A 255 10.70 9.40 17.91
C PRO A 255 9.72 9.36 19.10
N GLU A 256 9.58 8.21 19.74
CA GLU A 256 8.61 7.97 20.83
C GLU A 256 8.77 8.95 22.01
N HIS A 257 9.99 9.47 22.23
CA HIS A 257 10.27 10.49 23.24
C HIS A 257 9.58 11.84 22.97
N LYS A 258 9.17 12.10 21.72
CA LYS A 258 8.47 13.32 21.31
C LYS A 258 6.96 13.16 21.46
N ALA A 259 6.43 12.07 20.95
CA ALA A 259 5.04 11.65 21.06
C ALA A 259 4.99 10.14 20.77
N ALA A 260 4.08 9.42 21.42
CA ALA A 260 3.90 8.01 21.09
C ALA A 260 3.36 7.87 19.65
N ALA A 261 3.78 6.86 18.91
CA ALA A 261 3.32 6.64 17.53
C ALA A 261 1.79 6.59 17.40
N SER A 262 1.09 6.08 18.43
CA SER A 262 -0.38 6.05 18.41
C SER A 262 -1.02 7.43 18.41
N SER A 263 -0.33 8.49 18.83
CA SER A 263 -0.82 9.86 18.67
C SER A 263 -1.04 10.22 17.20
N LEU A 264 -0.16 9.72 16.31
CA LEU A 264 -0.29 9.94 14.87
C LEU A 264 -1.42 9.09 14.28
N VAL A 265 -1.51 7.81 14.68
CA VAL A 265 -2.62 6.94 14.29
C VAL A 265 -3.96 7.53 14.71
N ASN A 266 -4.04 8.06 15.93
CA ASN A 266 -5.24 8.72 16.45
C ASN A 266 -5.56 10.02 15.69
N PHE A 267 -4.55 10.81 15.35
CA PHE A 267 -4.72 12.01 14.52
C PHE A 267 -5.35 11.69 13.15
N TYR A 268 -5.07 10.52 12.58
CA TYR A 268 -5.73 10.06 11.36
C TYR A 268 -7.17 9.55 11.58
N GLY A 269 -7.63 9.39 12.82
CA GLY A 269 -8.85 8.65 13.16
C GLY A 269 -8.67 7.12 13.16
N GLY A 270 -7.43 6.65 13.03
CA GLY A 270 -7.09 5.22 12.93
C GLY A 270 -7.32 4.41 14.21
N CYS A 271 -7.43 5.06 15.37
CA CYS A 271 -7.74 4.38 16.63
C CYS A 271 -9.26 4.10 16.82
N ASP A 272 -10.12 4.70 15.98
CA ASP A 272 -11.57 4.52 16.05
C ASP A 272 -12.10 3.46 15.08
N VAL A 273 -11.32 3.11 14.06
CA VAL A 273 -11.67 2.09 13.07
C VAL A 273 -11.38 0.67 13.56
N ASP A 274 -11.89 -0.34 12.84
CA ASP A 274 -11.69 -1.74 13.18
C ASP A 274 -10.44 -2.32 12.48
N LEU A 275 -9.30 -2.16 13.14
CA LEU A 275 -8.04 -2.84 12.79
C LEU A 275 -7.82 -4.14 13.58
N HIS A 276 -8.85 -4.61 14.28
CA HIS A 276 -8.76 -5.75 15.19
C HIS A 276 -7.76 -5.56 16.34
N PHE A 277 -7.59 -4.33 16.84
CA PHE A 277 -6.85 -4.09 18.07
C PHE A 277 -7.60 -4.67 19.28
N PRO A 278 -6.91 -5.31 20.23
CA PRO A 278 -7.47 -5.64 21.54
C PRO A 278 -7.99 -4.39 22.25
N GLU A 279 -9.04 -4.51 23.07
CA GLU A 279 -9.69 -3.37 23.73
C GLU A 279 -8.72 -2.47 24.53
N GLN A 280 -7.75 -3.07 25.22
CA GLN A 280 -6.71 -2.31 25.92
C GLN A 280 -5.85 -1.50 24.95
N MET A 281 -5.39 -2.12 23.85
CA MET A 281 -4.58 -1.43 22.85
C MET A 281 -5.37 -0.33 22.16
N LYS A 282 -6.67 -0.53 21.92
CA LYS A 282 -7.57 0.51 21.41
C LYS A 282 -7.64 1.71 22.34
N ALA A 283 -7.74 1.48 23.66
CA ALA A 283 -7.72 2.55 24.66
C ALA A 283 -6.38 3.30 24.68
N GLU A 284 -5.25 2.59 24.68
CA GLU A 284 -3.90 3.18 24.62
C GLU A 284 -3.65 3.94 23.32
N CYS A 285 -4.20 3.45 22.20
CA CYS A 285 -4.14 4.10 20.91
C CYS A 285 -4.82 5.48 20.98
N LYS A 286 -6.09 5.50 21.43
CA LYS A 286 -6.87 6.74 21.59
C LYS A 286 -6.27 7.71 22.59
N ALA A 287 -5.62 7.19 23.64
CA ALA A 287 -4.92 7.98 24.63
C ALA A 287 -3.61 8.59 24.10
N GLY A 288 -3.11 8.14 22.93
CA GLY A 288 -1.84 8.59 22.38
C GLY A 288 -0.63 8.09 23.16
N THR A 289 -0.71 6.90 23.78
CA THR A 289 0.32 6.38 24.68
C THR A 289 1.02 5.11 24.19
N ALA A 290 0.53 4.48 23.12
CA ALA A 290 1.13 3.26 22.57
C ALA A 290 2.26 3.58 21.58
N SER A 291 3.40 2.93 21.74
CA SER A 291 4.52 3.00 20.79
C SER A 291 4.20 2.24 19.50
N ALA A 292 4.98 2.49 18.44
CA ALA A 292 4.88 1.77 17.18
C ALA A 292 5.04 0.26 17.39
N THR A 293 6.03 -0.14 18.20
CA THR A 293 6.27 -1.55 18.56
C THR A 293 5.06 -2.15 19.28
N ALA A 294 4.49 -1.45 20.26
CA ALA A 294 3.33 -1.95 21.02
C ALA A 294 2.10 -2.14 20.14
N LEU A 295 1.83 -1.22 19.20
CA LEU A 295 0.73 -1.34 18.25
C LEU A 295 0.88 -2.61 17.41
N VAL A 296 2.04 -2.84 16.81
CA VAL A 296 2.28 -4.01 15.95
C VAL A 296 2.34 -5.31 16.77
N ASP A 297 2.98 -5.31 17.94
CA ASP A 297 3.02 -6.46 18.86
C ASP A 297 1.62 -6.91 19.29
N ALA A 298 0.69 -5.97 19.50
CA ALA A 298 -0.69 -6.32 19.83
C ALA A 298 -1.38 -7.04 18.66
N LEU A 299 -1.13 -6.63 17.41
CA LEU A 299 -1.71 -7.27 16.23
C LEU A 299 -1.08 -8.63 15.91
N ILE A 300 0.24 -8.78 16.14
CA ILE A 300 0.92 -10.07 16.02
C ILE A 300 0.33 -11.10 17.00
N LYS A 301 -0.01 -10.67 18.23
CA LYS A 301 -0.62 -11.56 19.24
C LYS A 301 -2.00 -12.08 18.85
N GLU A 302 -2.75 -11.35 18.03
CA GLU A 302 -4.02 -11.82 17.46
C GLU A 302 -3.81 -12.81 16.30
N THR A 303 -2.58 -12.94 15.81
CA THR A 303 -2.21 -13.80 14.66
C THR A 303 -0.92 -14.60 14.91
N PRO A 304 -0.80 -15.34 16.02
CA PRO A 304 0.50 -15.87 16.49
C PRO A 304 1.15 -16.87 15.52
N LYS A 305 0.35 -17.52 14.65
CA LYS A 305 0.82 -18.46 13.62
C LYS A 305 1.27 -17.79 12.32
N SER A 306 1.22 -16.47 12.23
CA SER A 306 1.70 -15.75 11.06
C SER A 306 3.22 -15.92 10.87
N GLU A 307 3.71 -15.70 9.66
CA GLU A 307 5.15 -15.62 9.38
C GLU A 307 5.45 -14.25 8.80
N TRP A 308 6.43 -13.54 9.37
CA TRP A 308 6.75 -12.17 8.98
C TRP A 308 8.11 -12.12 8.30
N LEU A 309 8.22 -11.36 7.22
CA LEU A 309 9.48 -11.05 6.55
C LEU A 309 9.65 -9.55 6.47
N PHE A 310 10.73 -9.05 7.06
CA PHE A 310 11.13 -7.65 7.01
C PHE A 310 12.36 -7.50 6.13
N ILE A 311 12.28 -6.60 5.14
CA ILE A 311 13.37 -6.26 4.21
C ILE A 311 13.74 -4.81 4.47
N ASP A 312 14.93 -4.56 5.02
CA ASP A 312 15.29 -3.21 5.47
C ASP A 312 16.73 -2.85 5.15
N SER A 313 16.92 -1.59 4.78
CA SER A 313 18.23 -0.97 4.68
C SER A 313 18.70 -0.50 6.06
N ASN A 314 19.91 -0.85 6.47
CA ASN A 314 20.46 -0.47 7.78
C ASN A 314 20.62 1.06 7.97
N ALA A 315 20.61 1.85 6.89
CA ALA A 315 20.74 3.29 6.95
C ALA A 315 19.63 4.03 6.17
N ASP A 316 18.46 3.40 5.98
CA ASP A 316 17.34 3.89 5.17
C ASP A 316 17.11 5.40 5.32
N ARG A 317 17.42 6.14 4.27
CA ARG A 317 17.43 7.60 4.30
C ARG A 317 16.03 8.18 4.43
N THR A 318 15.01 7.50 3.92
CA THR A 318 13.62 7.98 3.95
C THR A 318 13.02 7.78 5.34
N GLN A 319 13.20 6.60 5.94
CA GLN A 319 12.73 6.37 7.32
C GLN A 319 13.38 7.36 8.29
N ARG A 320 14.69 7.61 8.16
CA ARG A 320 15.42 8.59 8.97
C ARG A 320 14.94 10.03 8.73
N LYS A 321 14.53 10.39 7.51
CA LYS A 321 13.86 11.68 7.22
C LYS A 321 12.48 11.78 7.87
N PHE A 322 11.69 10.72 7.83
CA PHE A 322 10.36 10.69 8.48
C PHE A 322 10.46 10.78 10.00
N TYR A 323 11.47 10.14 10.59
CA TYR A 323 11.80 10.31 12.01
C TYR A 323 11.99 11.79 12.35
N GLU A 324 12.80 12.52 11.57
CA GLU A 324 13.00 13.96 11.78
C GLU A 324 11.75 14.79 11.50
N LEU A 325 10.95 14.42 10.49
CA LEU A 325 9.70 15.10 10.17
C LEU A 325 8.71 15.03 11.34
N VAL A 326 8.58 13.88 11.99
CA VAL A 326 7.77 13.74 13.21
C VAL A 326 8.38 14.52 14.37
N ARG A 327 9.71 14.45 14.55
CA ARG A 327 10.40 15.06 15.70
C ARG A 327 10.38 16.59 15.66
N LEU A 328 10.61 17.17 14.48
CA LEU A 328 10.80 18.61 14.27
C LEU A 328 9.61 19.29 13.60
N GLY A 329 8.69 18.54 12.99
CA GLY A 329 7.65 19.07 12.12
C GLY A 329 8.20 19.70 10.84
N ILE A 330 7.33 20.33 10.06
CA ILE A 330 7.71 21.00 8.81
C ILE A 330 8.69 22.16 9.02
N ALA A 331 8.72 22.75 10.22
CA ALA A 331 9.65 23.83 10.57
C ALA A 331 11.12 23.42 10.48
N GLY A 332 11.42 22.12 10.66
CA GLY A 332 12.78 21.59 10.54
C GLY A 332 13.20 21.28 9.10
N TYR A 333 12.30 21.38 8.12
CA TYR A 333 12.58 21.02 6.75
C TYR A 333 13.28 22.17 5.98
N PRO A 334 14.34 21.88 5.18
CA PRO A 334 14.98 20.59 4.98
C PRO A 334 15.90 20.20 6.14
N PHE A 335 15.89 18.92 6.52
CA PHE A 335 16.69 18.41 7.62
C PHE A 335 18.18 18.36 7.24
N SER A 336 19.02 19.09 7.97
CA SER A 336 20.48 19.08 7.81
C SER A 336 21.16 17.88 8.46
N THR A 337 20.55 17.35 9.53
CA THR A 337 21.00 16.16 10.24
C THR A 337 19.82 15.20 10.36
N LEU A 338 20.05 13.95 9.98
CA LEU A 338 19.11 12.85 10.21
C LEU A 338 19.56 12.05 11.43
N LEU A 339 18.64 11.30 12.05
CA LEU A 339 18.96 10.26 13.02
C LEU A 339 20.20 9.46 12.57
N ASP A 340 21.13 9.21 13.48
CA ASP A 340 22.33 8.44 13.15
C ASP A 340 21.97 7.07 12.57
N ALA A 341 22.75 6.58 11.58
CA ALA A 341 22.43 5.32 10.93
C ALA A 341 22.59 4.11 11.88
N GLY A 342 23.60 4.14 12.76
CA GLY A 342 23.80 3.10 13.76
C GLY A 342 22.70 3.12 14.83
N GLU A 343 22.29 4.31 15.27
CA GLU A 343 21.14 4.47 16.18
C GLU A 343 19.84 3.98 15.54
N PHE A 344 19.56 4.37 14.29
CA PHE A 344 18.42 3.89 13.51
C PHE A 344 18.40 2.37 13.41
N TYR A 345 19.52 1.75 13.01
CA TYR A 345 19.62 0.30 12.86
C TYR A 345 19.50 -0.43 14.20
N GLY A 346 20.04 0.13 15.27
CA GLY A 346 19.88 -0.37 16.63
C GLY A 346 18.40 -0.40 17.06
N ASN A 347 17.68 0.70 16.82
CA ASN A 347 16.24 0.77 17.11
C ASN A 347 15.44 -0.22 16.27
N LEU A 348 15.73 -0.31 14.97
CA LEU A 348 15.12 -1.29 14.06
C LEU A 348 15.31 -2.71 14.58
N THR A 349 16.53 -3.05 15.00
CA THR A 349 16.86 -4.39 15.52
C THR A 349 16.06 -4.70 16.79
N GLN A 350 15.96 -3.76 17.73
CA GLN A 350 15.19 -3.93 18.96
C GLN A 350 13.69 -4.16 18.69
N ILE A 351 13.12 -3.45 17.72
CA ILE A 351 11.72 -3.63 17.31
C ILE A 351 11.51 -5.06 16.80
N LEU A 352 12.35 -5.49 15.85
CA LEU A 352 12.24 -6.83 15.28
C LEU A 352 12.56 -7.94 16.30
N ASP A 353 13.38 -7.67 17.33
CA ASP A 353 13.62 -8.58 18.45
C ASP A 353 12.35 -8.77 19.29
N SER A 354 11.56 -7.70 19.51
CA SER A 354 10.26 -7.78 20.17
C SER A 354 9.29 -8.66 19.39
N HIS A 355 9.14 -8.39 18.09
CA HIS A 355 8.24 -9.16 17.20
C HIS A 355 8.61 -10.65 17.15
N ALA A 356 9.92 -10.96 17.13
CA ALA A 356 10.43 -12.33 17.10
C ALA A 356 10.17 -13.13 18.39
N GLN A 357 9.82 -12.49 19.50
CA GLN A 357 9.35 -13.20 20.71
C GLN A 357 7.91 -13.70 20.57
N LEU A 358 7.14 -13.13 19.62
CA LEU A 358 5.71 -13.36 19.49
C LEU A 358 5.36 -14.28 18.31
N THR A 359 6.18 -14.25 17.26
CA THR A 359 5.91 -14.99 16.02
C THR A 359 7.18 -15.29 15.23
N SER A 360 7.04 -16.02 14.11
CA SER A 360 8.16 -16.29 13.20
C SER A 360 8.53 -15.01 12.43
N VAL A 361 9.77 -14.54 12.61
CA VAL A 361 10.29 -13.33 11.97
C VAL A 361 11.56 -13.67 11.17
N THR A 362 11.49 -13.47 9.86
CA THR A 362 12.63 -13.48 8.95
C THR A 362 13.10 -12.04 8.71
N ARG A 363 14.41 -11.79 8.80
CA ARG A 363 15.00 -10.47 8.61
C ARG A 363 15.93 -10.50 7.41
N PHE A 364 15.77 -9.54 6.52
CA PHE A 364 16.63 -9.34 5.36
C PHE A 364 17.20 -7.92 5.41
N ASN A 365 18.30 -7.75 6.15
CA ASN A 365 18.93 -6.46 6.34
C ASN A 365 20.01 -6.22 5.28
N ILE A 366 20.05 -5.03 4.69
CA ILE A 366 20.93 -4.68 3.58
C ILE A 366 21.82 -3.49 3.98
N ASP A 367 23.11 -3.53 3.60
CA ASP A 367 24.01 -2.38 3.78
C ASP A 367 23.72 -1.30 2.75
N SER A 368 22.87 -0.35 3.09
CA SER A 368 22.38 0.66 2.15
C SER A 368 21.65 1.79 2.85
N ASP A 369 21.55 2.95 2.19
CA ASP A 369 20.63 4.03 2.54
C ASP A 369 19.38 4.08 1.62
N LYS A 370 19.29 3.16 0.66
CA LYS A 370 18.17 3.02 -0.28
C LYS A 370 16.87 2.75 0.47
N HIS A 371 15.79 3.30 -0.05
CA HIS A 371 14.44 3.04 0.41
C HIS A 371 13.68 2.25 -0.67
N VAL A 372 13.04 1.16 -0.27
CA VAL A 372 12.28 0.20 -1.10
C VAL A 372 13.16 -0.66 -1.99
N TRP A 373 12.99 -1.98 -1.88
CA TRP A 373 13.73 -2.96 -2.65
C TRP A 373 12.84 -3.72 -3.62
N LEU A 374 11.67 -4.16 -3.20
CA LEU A 374 10.77 -5.04 -3.95
C LEU A 374 10.23 -4.44 -5.24
N MET A 375 10.31 -3.11 -5.40
CA MET A 375 9.87 -2.41 -6.61
C MET A 375 11.02 -2.22 -7.62
N SER A 376 12.23 -2.67 -7.30
CA SER A 376 13.38 -2.61 -8.21
C SER A 376 13.35 -3.80 -9.17
N PRO A 377 13.63 -3.65 -10.48
CA PRO A 377 13.63 -4.76 -11.43
C PRO A 377 14.56 -5.93 -11.05
N ASP A 378 15.63 -5.65 -10.30
CA ASP A 378 16.66 -6.59 -9.88
C ASP A 378 16.55 -7.00 -8.41
N TYR A 379 15.41 -6.75 -7.75
CA TYR A 379 15.24 -6.98 -6.32
C TYR A 379 15.67 -8.41 -5.90
N ALA A 380 15.34 -9.43 -6.72
CA ALA A 380 15.62 -10.83 -6.42
C ALA A 380 17.12 -11.14 -6.29
N ALA A 381 18.00 -10.36 -6.91
CA ALA A 381 19.45 -10.53 -6.83
C ALA A 381 20.10 -9.77 -5.65
N THR A 382 19.32 -8.99 -4.91
CA THR A 382 19.81 -8.22 -3.75
C THR A 382 20.39 -9.16 -2.71
N THR A 383 21.53 -8.77 -2.12
CA THR A 383 22.21 -9.55 -1.09
C THR A 383 22.13 -8.83 0.26
N SER A 384 21.83 -9.56 1.34
CA SER A 384 21.78 -9.06 2.72
C SER A 384 23.18 -8.96 3.35
N LEU A 385 23.25 -8.35 4.53
CA LEU A 385 24.47 -8.21 5.35
C LEU A 385 25.18 -9.54 5.66
N ASP A 386 24.42 -10.64 5.75
CA ASP A 386 24.91 -11.99 6.02
C ASP A 386 25.13 -12.84 4.74
N GLY A 387 24.94 -12.24 3.56
CA GLY A 387 25.21 -12.88 2.28
C GLY A 387 24.04 -13.69 1.69
N ALA A 388 22.85 -13.65 2.29
CA ALA A 388 21.66 -14.28 1.73
C ALA A 388 21.13 -13.48 0.51
N VAL A 389 20.52 -14.18 -0.45
CA VAL A 389 19.98 -13.58 -1.67
C VAL A 389 18.46 -13.44 -1.56
N LEU A 390 17.92 -12.24 -1.82
CA LEU A 390 16.52 -11.90 -1.54
C LEU A 390 15.52 -12.82 -2.27
N GLY A 391 15.76 -13.15 -3.54
CA GLY A 391 14.89 -14.04 -4.30
C GLY A 391 14.80 -15.45 -3.69
N ASN A 392 15.91 -15.96 -3.15
CA ASN A 392 15.94 -17.26 -2.46
C ASN A 392 15.20 -17.17 -1.13
N VAL A 393 15.47 -16.12 -0.33
CA VAL A 393 14.79 -15.89 0.96
C VAL A 393 13.28 -15.77 0.77
N LEU A 394 12.83 -15.02 -0.23
CA LEU A 394 11.40 -14.90 -0.56
C LEU A 394 10.79 -16.25 -0.97
N SER A 395 11.46 -17.01 -1.83
CA SER A 395 10.97 -18.31 -2.30
C SER A 395 10.84 -19.31 -1.14
N ASP A 396 11.88 -19.41 -0.31
CA ASP A 396 11.90 -20.30 0.86
C ASP A 396 10.83 -19.89 1.88
N TRP A 397 10.70 -18.58 2.17
CA TRP A 397 9.69 -18.04 3.08
C TRP A 397 8.27 -18.31 2.60
N LEU A 398 7.99 -18.17 1.30
CA LEU A 398 6.70 -18.54 0.70
C LEU A 398 6.44 -20.06 0.72
N GLY A 399 7.43 -20.88 1.11
CA GLY A 399 7.34 -22.34 1.09
C GLY A 399 7.33 -22.91 -0.32
N HIS A 400 7.93 -22.21 -1.29
CA HIS A 400 8.28 -22.80 -2.58
C HIS A 400 9.58 -23.58 -2.34
N GLY A 401 9.50 -24.91 -2.28
CA GLY A 401 10.69 -25.75 -2.06
C GLY A 401 11.82 -25.35 -3.00
N SER A 402 13.06 -25.36 -2.51
CA SER A 402 14.27 -24.96 -3.22
C SER A 402 14.49 -25.78 -4.50
N ASN A 403 13.81 -25.44 -5.59
CA ASN A 403 14.23 -25.81 -6.94
C ASN A 403 15.33 -24.85 -7.36
N ALA A 404 16.45 -24.89 -6.64
CA ALA A 404 17.73 -24.38 -7.10
C ALA A 404 18.22 -25.25 -8.26
N SER A 405 17.52 -25.16 -9.39
CA SER A 405 18.16 -25.46 -10.68
C SER A 405 19.07 -24.27 -10.97
N ASN A 406 20.38 -24.54 -10.96
CA ASN A 406 21.44 -23.59 -11.30
C ASN A 406 21.02 -22.67 -12.46
N MET A 407 20.58 -21.45 -12.14
CA MET A 407 20.46 -20.37 -13.12
C MET A 407 21.88 -20.01 -13.54
N THR A 408 22.35 -20.71 -14.57
CA THR A 408 23.56 -20.33 -15.28
C THR A 408 23.21 -19.06 -16.02
N VAL A 409 23.83 -17.93 -15.64
CA VAL A 409 23.71 -16.65 -16.34
C VAL A 409 24.17 -16.84 -17.78
N GLY A 410 23.22 -17.08 -18.68
CA GLY A 410 23.44 -17.15 -20.11
C GLY A 410 23.55 -15.74 -20.67
N TYR A 411 24.78 -15.23 -20.79
CA TYR A 411 25.05 -14.05 -21.62
C TYR A 411 24.62 -14.34 -23.06
N LYS A 412 23.45 -13.83 -23.47
CA LYS A 412 23.11 -13.70 -24.90
C LYS A 412 24.01 -12.61 -25.49
N THR A 413 25.10 -13.05 -26.10
CA THR A 413 25.90 -12.22 -26.99
C THR A 413 25.09 -11.92 -28.25
N ASN A 414 24.73 -10.65 -28.46
CA ASN A 414 24.19 -10.18 -29.74
C ASN A 414 25.24 -10.38 -30.82
N LYS A 415 25.06 -11.40 -31.67
CA LYS A 415 25.74 -11.47 -32.97
C LYS A 415 25.01 -10.55 -33.94
N THR A 416 25.63 -9.42 -34.22
CA THR A 416 25.43 -8.63 -35.43
C THR A 416 25.62 -9.53 -36.65
N ILE A 417 24.62 -9.57 -37.54
CA ILE A 417 24.80 -10.03 -38.91
C ILE A 417 24.43 -8.85 -39.81
N LEU A 418 25.34 -8.63 -40.77
CA LEU A 418 25.45 -7.58 -41.77
C LEU A 418 24.15 -7.05 -42.37
#